data_AF-A0A7G6T3L7-F1
#
_entry.id   AF-A0A7G6T3L7-F1
#
_cell.length_a   1.000
_cell.length_b   1.000
_cell.length_c   1.000
_cell.angle_alpha   90.00
_cell.angle_beta   90.00
_cell.angle_gamma   90.00
#
_symmetry.space_group_name_H-M   'P 1'
#
loop_
_entity.id
_entity.type
_entity.pdbx_description
1 polymer ?
#
loop_
_entity_poly.entity_id
_entity_poly.type
_entity_poly.pdbx_seq_one_letter_code
_entity_poly.pdbx_strand_id
1 'polypeptide(L)'
;MAGAALLAVLASGEARAEFTVCNQTLDVVNLAVGQKVDNADQTDGWWTIGANQCVNVIREELTNRYIYIYATDVFGHAILTGSTEMCIERRRFSIRGIDECWQRGHIAAQFLEVDTLEQVRWTFFLTGSNP
;
A
#
# COMPACT_ATOMS: atom_id res chain seq x y z
N MET A 1 -25.97 27.31 42.89
CA MET A 1 -26.01 26.81 41.50
C MET A 1 -24.61 26.33 41.15
N ALA A 2 -24.36 25.02 41.15
CA ALA A 2 -23.07 24.45 40.78
C ALA A 2 -23.27 23.59 39.53
N GLY A 3 -22.78 24.08 38.39
CA GLY A 3 -22.80 23.36 37.12
C GLY A 3 -21.61 22.42 37.04
N ALA A 4 -21.86 21.11 36.96
CA ALA A 4 -20.83 20.12 36.73
C ALA A 4 -20.51 20.07 35.23
N ALA A 5 -19.29 20.45 34.85
CA ALA A 5 -18.76 20.29 33.50
C ALA A 5 -18.33 18.83 33.29
N LEU A 6 -18.95 18.15 32.33
CA LEU A 6 -18.60 16.79 31.94
C LEU A 6 -17.38 16.84 31.00
N LEU A 7 -16.21 16.41 31.50
CA LEU A 7 -14.99 16.24 30.69
C LEU A 7 -15.08 14.91 29.93
N ALA A 8 -15.30 14.99 28.61
CA ALA A 8 -15.22 13.84 27.72
C ALA A 8 -13.75 13.48 27.46
N VAL A 9 -13.32 12.31 27.95
CA VAL A 9 -12.00 11.75 27.65
C VAL A 9 -12.02 11.18 26.23
N LEU A 10 -11.39 11.88 25.29
CA LEU A 10 -11.11 11.37 23.95
C LEU A 10 -10.01 10.32 24.05
N ALA A 11 -10.38 9.04 24.09
CA ALA A 11 -9.42 7.95 23.94
C ALA A 11 -8.86 7.98 22.51
N SER A 12 -7.65 8.49 22.34
CA SER A 12 -6.88 8.34 21.11
C SER A 12 -6.47 6.87 20.99
N GLY A 13 -7.25 6.09 20.25
CA GLY A 13 -6.84 4.75 19.85
C GLY A 13 -5.52 4.84 19.10
N GLU A 14 -4.53 4.07 19.53
CA GLU A 14 -3.24 3.98 18.86
C GLU A 14 -3.50 3.48 17.44
N ALA A 15 -3.27 4.33 16.44
CA ALA A 15 -3.41 3.94 15.04
C ALA A 15 -2.28 2.96 14.71
N ARG A 16 -2.54 1.68 14.95
CA ARG A 16 -1.63 0.59 14.61
C ARG A 16 -1.63 0.41 13.10
N ALA A 17 -0.46 0.65 12.53
CA ALA A 17 -0.15 0.50 11.13
C ALA A 17 0.92 -0.57 11.01
N GLU A 18 0.67 -1.52 10.13
CA GLU A 18 1.46 -2.76 10.10
C GLU A 18 2.24 -2.84 8.78
N PHE A 19 1.72 -2.29 7.67
CA PHE A 19 2.56 -1.86 6.54
C PHE A 19 2.28 -0.42 6.13
N THR A 20 3.28 0.44 6.30
CA THR A 20 3.20 1.87 5.97
C THR A 20 4.05 2.16 4.74
N VAL A 21 3.52 2.95 3.82
CA VAL A 21 4.31 3.51 2.71
C VAL A 21 4.40 5.01 2.87
N CYS A 22 5.64 5.51 2.91
CA CYS A 22 5.96 6.93 2.98
C CYS A 22 6.49 7.42 1.64
N ASN A 23 5.77 8.35 1.02
CA ASN A 23 6.21 9.05 -0.18
C ASN A 23 7.20 10.15 0.19
N GLN A 24 8.51 9.89 0.03
CA GLN A 24 9.57 10.88 0.23
C GLN A 24 9.94 11.64 -1.06
N THR A 25 9.12 11.50 -2.11
CA THR A 25 9.26 12.29 -3.34
C THR A 25 8.57 13.65 -3.19
N LEU A 26 8.80 14.52 -4.18
CA LEU A 26 8.15 15.84 -4.26
C LEU A 26 6.82 15.81 -5.01
N ASP A 27 6.44 14.66 -5.59
CA ASP A 27 5.25 14.51 -6.42
C ASP A 27 4.22 13.60 -5.75
N VAL A 28 2.98 13.66 -6.24
CA VAL A 28 1.92 12.72 -5.85
C VAL A 28 2.15 11.37 -6.54
N VAL A 29 1.99 10.29 -5.79
CA VAL A 29 2.12 8.92 -6.31
C VAL A 29 0.84 8.12 -6.10
N ASN A 30 0.56 7.19 -7.01
CA ASN A 30 -0.50 6.20 -6.85
C ASN A 30 0.13 4.84 -6.56
N LEU A 31 -0.34 4.15 -5.55
CA LEU A 31 0.23 2.89 -5.06
C LEU A 31 -0.79 1.76 -5.15
N ALA A 32 -0.33 0.59 -5.55
CA ALA A 32 -0.98 -0.71 -5.37
C ALA A 32 -0.09 -1.60 -4.49
N VAL A 33 -0.72 -2.47 -3.72
CA VAL A 33 -0.03 -3.43 -2.83
C VAL A 33 -0.51 -4.84 -3.16
N GLY A 34 0.42 -5.80 -3.17
CA GLY A 34 0.16 -7.22 -3.31
C GLY A 34 0.62 -7.98 -2.07
N GLN A 35 -0.16 -8.97 -1.65
CA GLN A 35 0.16 -9.84 -0.53
C GLN A 35 -0.60 -11.15 -0.63
N LYS A 36 -0.28 -12.12 0.22
CA LYS A 36 -1.05 -13.36 0.32
C LYS A 36 -2.19 -13.20 1.33
N VAL A 37 -3.42 -13.46 0.91
CA VAL A 37 -4.63 -13.42 1.74
C VAL A 37 -5.35 -14.76 1.59
N ASP A 38 -5.60 -15.45 2.70
CA ASP A 38 -6.24 -16.78 2.72
C ASP A 38 -5.63 -17.75 1.69
N ASN A 39 -4.29 -17.86 1.69
CA ASN A 39 -3.50 -18.67 0.76
C ASN A 39 -3.60 -18.33 -0.74
N ALA A 40 -4.20 -17.20 -1.11
CA ALA A 40 -4.20 -16.70 -2.48
C ALA A 40 -3.46 -15.36 -2.57
N ASP A 41 -2.78 -15.13 -3.68
CA ASP A 41 -2.20 -13.82 -3.94
C ASP A 41 -3.32 -12.84 -4.26
N GLN A 42 -3.25 -11.65 -3.67
CA GLN A 42 -4.23 -10.60 -3.82
C GLN A 42 -3.52 -9.27 -4.03
N THR A 43 -4.03 -8.46 -4.95
CA THR A 43 -3.60 -7.08 -5.15
C THR A 43 -4.75 -6.13 -4.85
N ASP A 44 -4.42 -5.03 -4.17
CA ASP A 44 -5.33 -3.96 -3.83
C ASP A 44 -4.76 -2.63 -4.33
N GLY A 45 -5.63 -1.67 -4.65
CA GLY A 45 -5.24 -0.34 -5.10
C GLY A 45 -6.45 0.54 -5.38
N TRP A 46 -6.33 1.82 -5.72
CA TRP A 46 -5.14 2.65 -5.60
C TRP A 46 -5.20 3.45 -4.30
N TRP A 47 -4.06 3.60 -3.64
CA TRP A 47 -3.85 4.66 -2.66
C TRP A 47 -3.17 5.83 -3.35
N THR A 48 -3.68 7.03 -3.16
CA THR A 48 -2.99 8.26 -3.59
C THR A 48 -2.24 8.82 -2.39
N ILE A 49 -0.93 9.01 -2.53
CA ILE A 49 -0.05 9.47 -1.45
C ILE A 49 0.56 10.80 -1.89
N GLY A 50 0.25 11.87 -1.15
CA GLY A 50 0.84 13.18 -1.39
C GLY A 50 2.35 13.20 -1.13
N ALA A 51 3.03 14.23 -1.64
CA ALA A 51 4.44 14.45 -1.40
C ALA A 51 4.74 14.56 0.11
N ASN A 52 5.79 13.88 0.57
CA ASN A 52 6.18 13.82 1.98
C ASN A 52 5.09 13.32 2.95
N GLN A 53 4.12 12.53 2.45
CA GLN A 53 3.08 11.91 3.27
C GLN A 53 3.24 10.40 3.35
N CYS A 54 2.66 9.80 4.39
CA CYS A 54 2.61 8.36 4.56
C CYS A 54 1.16 7.86 4.59
N VAL A 55 0.95 6.62 4.15
CA VAL A 55 -0.33 5.92 4.26
C VAL A 55 -0.14 4.49 4.74
N ASN A 56 -1.08 3.99 5.53
CA ASN A 56 -1.12 2.59 5.94
C ASN A 56 -1.88 1.81 4.88
N VAL A 57 -1.18 0.96 4.14
CA VAL A 57 -1.78 0.12 3.08
C VAL A 57 -2.22 -1.24 3.60
N ILE A 58 -1.59 -1.72 4.68
CA ILE A 58 -2.04 -2.89 5.45
C ILE A 58 -2.18 -2.44 6.90
N ARG A 59 -3.37 -2.66 7.46
CA ARG A 59 -3.72 -2.20 8.82
C ARG A 59 -3.60 -3.31 9.85
N GLU A 60 -3.71 -4.55 9.41
CA GLU A 60 -3.60 -5.78 10.18
C GLU A 60 -2.14 -6.23 10.28
N GLU A 61 -1.79 -6.92 11.36
CA GLU A 61 -0.43 -7.39 11.62
C GLU A 61 0.13 -8.15 10.42
N LEU A 62 1.37 -7.86 10.04
CA LEU A 62 2.00 -8.54 8.90
C LEU A 62 2.22 -10.02 9.23
N THR A 63 1.49 -10.87 8.53
CA THR A 63 1.71 -12.32 8.52
C THR A 63 2.57 -12.76 7.34
N ASN A 64 2.70 -11.90 6.32
CA ASN A 64 3.46 -12.17 5.11
C ASN A 64 4.85 -11.56 5.21
N ARG A 65 5.89 -12.39 4.98
CA ARG A 65 7.27 -11.93 4.86
C ARG A 65 7.51 -11.08 3.60
N TYR A 66 6.85 -11.44 2.51
CA TYR A 66 6.99 -10.74 1.24
C TYR A 66 5.75 -9.92 0.97
N ILE A 67 5.94 -8.62 0.78
CA ILE A 67 4.91 -7.67 0.36
C ILE A 67 5.33 -7.08 -0.97
N TYR A 68 4.39 -6.97 -1.89
CA TYR A 68 4.64 -6.50 -3.25
C TYR A 68 4.11 -5.09 -3.39
N ILE A 69 4.88 -4.18 -3.99
CA ILE A 69 4.46 -2.79 -4.19
C ILE A 69 4.61 -2.37 -5.64
N TYR A 70 3.62 -1.65 -6.15
CA TYR A 70 3.67 -1.02 -7.45
C TYR A 70 3.25 0.43 -7.30
N ALA A 71 4.08 1.35 -7.75
CA ALA A 71 3.79 2.78 -7.66
C ALA A 71 3.91 3.43 -9.04
N THR A 72 3.02 4.39 -9.30
CA THR A 72 3.05 5.24 -10.49
C THR A 72 3.05 6.71 -10.14
N ASP A 73 3.51 7.53 -11.06
CA ASP A 73 3.23 8.97 -11.05
C ASP A 73 1.74 9.24 -11.34
N VAL A 74 1.36 10.52 -11.43
CA VAL A 74 -0.01 10.96 -11.75
C VAL A 74 -0.42 10.69 -13.20
N PHE A 75 0.53 10.39 -14.08
CA PHE A 75 0.30 10.05 -15.49
C PHE A 75 0.20 8.53 -15.73
N GLY A 76 0.45 7.73 -14.70
CA GLY A 76 0.40 6.27 -14.75
C GLY A 76 1.72 5.62 -15.17
N HIS A 77 2.83 6.35 -15.17
CA HIS A 77 4.15 5.74 -15.41
C HIS A 77 4.66 5.09 -14.13
N ALA A 78 5.13 3.85 -14.23
CA ALA A 78 5.76 3.16 -13.12
C ALA A 78 7.01 3.91 -12.65
N ILE A 79 7.15 4.09 -11.34
CA ILE A 79 8.30 4.78 -10.72
C ILE A 79 9.21 3.84 -9.93
N LEU A 80 8.78 2.59 -9.75
CA LEU A 80 9.56 1.52 -9.14
C LEU A 80 9.92 0.47 -10.18
N THR A 81 11.12 -0.08 -10.04
CA THR A 81 11.55 -1.26 -10.82
C THR A 81 11.18 -2.51 -10.04
N GLY A 82 10.19 -3.23 -10.54
CA GLY A 82 9.77 -4.54 -10.04
C GLY A 82 10.09 -5.66 -11.01
N SER A 83 9.86 -6.90 -10.59
CA SER A 83 10.01 -8.10 -11.44
C SER A 83 8.87 -9.10 -11.27
N THR A 84 8.07 -8.98 -10.21
CA THR A 84 6.95 -9.87 -9.94
C THR A 84 5.72 -9.37 -10.69
N GLU A 85 5.28 -10.09 -11.71
CA GLU A 85 4.06 -9.74 -12.43
C GLU A 85 2.82 -10.00 -11.55
N MET A 86 1.98 -8.99 -11.40
CA MET A 86 0.68 -9.09 -10.75
C MET A 86 -0.37 -8.26 -11.48
N CYS A 87 -1.64 -8.45 -11.14
CA CYS A 87 -2.76 -7.78 -11.81
C CYS A 87 -3.14 -6.46 -11.13
N ILE A 88 -3.49 -5.45 -11.91
CA ILE A 88 -4.05 -4.17 -11.46
C ILE A 88 -5.27 -3.77 -12.31
N GLU A 89 -5.99 -2.75 -11.84
CA GLU A 89 -7.09 -2.10 -12.56
C GLU A 89 -6.86 -0.58 -12.64
N ARG A 90 -7.56 0.10 -13.56
CA ARG A 90 -7.42 1.56 -13.72
C ARG A 90 -8.07 2.37 -12.59
N ARG A 91 -9.09 1.82 -11.96
CA ARG A 91 -9.83 2.45 -10.84
C ARG A 91 -9.52 1.69 -9.57
N ARG A 92 -10.02 2.15 -8.42
CA ARG A 92 -9.90 1.42 -7.15
C ARG A 92 -10.38 -0.04 -7.29
N PHE A 93 -9.60 -0.98 -6.76
CA PHE A 93 -9.74 -2.41 -6.99
C PHE A 93 -9.26 -3.26 -5.81
N SER A 94 -9.71 -4.51 -5.84
CA SER A 94 -9.19 -5.64 -5.08
C SER A 94 -9.32 -6.86 -6.00
N ILE A 95 -8.20 -7.52 -6.33
CA ILE A 95 -8.14 -8.63 -7.28
C ILE A 95 -7.50 -9.82 -6.58
N ARG A 96 -8.23 -10.94 -6.52
CA ARG A 96 -7.69 -12.23 -6.07
C ARG A 96 -7.15 -13.00 -7.26
N GLY A 97 -5.96 -13.59 -7.10
CA GLY A 97 -5.21 -14.31 -8.13
C GLY A 97 -4.44 -13.37 -9.06
N ILE A 98 -3.19 -13.74 -9.37
CA ILE A 98 -2.27 -12.95 -10.21
C ILE A 98 -2.06 -13.56 -11.60
N ASP A 99 -2.62 -14.75 -11.86
CA ASP A 99 -2.48 -15.42 -13.14
C ASP A 99 -3.40 -14.82 -14.21
N GLU A 100 -2.92 -14.87 -15.45
CA GLU A 100 -3.68 -14.56 -16.67
C GLU A 100 -4.39 -13.19 -16.66
N CYS A 101 -3.75 -12.15 -16.10
CA CYS A 101 -4.34 -10.81 -15.94
C CYS A 101 -5.10 -10.35 -17.20
N TRP A 102 -4.47 -10.43 -18.36
CA TRP A 102 -5.05 -10.02 -19.64
C TRP A 102 -6.31 -10.80 -20.04
N GLN A 103 -6.32 -12.12 -19.85
CA GLN A 103 -7.47 -12.97 -20.18
C GLN A 103 -8.66 -12.67 -19.26
N ARG A 104 -8.36 -12.23 -18.04
CA ARG A 104 -9.34 -11.80 -17.03
C ARG A 104 -9.75 -10.33 -17.16
N GLY A 105 -9.20 -9.60 -18.13
CA GLY A 105 -9.49 -8.18 -18.37
C GLY A 105 -8.73 -7.19 -17.48
N HIS A 106 -7.79 -7.67 -16.68
CA HIS A 106 -6.89 -6.87 -15.85
C HIS A 106 -5.64 -6.45 -16.62
N ILE A 107 -4.85 -5.55 -16.01
CA ILE A 107 -3.57 -5.09 -16.55
C ILE A 107 -2.45 -5.81 -15.78
N ALA A 108 -1.48 -6.38 -16.49
CA ALA A 108 -0.26 -6.91 -15.88
C ALA A 108 0.71 -5.77 -15.53
N ALA A 109 1.23 -5.77 -14.31
CA ALA A 109 2.21 -4.80 -13.83
C ALA A 109 3.32 -5.50 -13.02
N GLN A 110 4.54 -4.95 -13.07
CA GLN A 110 5.71 -5.50 -12.39
C GLN A 110 5.87 -4.86 -11.01
N PHE A 111 5.52 -5.61 -9.97
CA PHE A 111 5.65 -5.18 -8.58
C PHE A 111 7.07 -5.42 -8.07
N LEU A 112 7.55 -4.50 -7.24
CA LEU A 112 8.76 -4.65 -6.43
C LEU A 112 8.44 -5.51 -5.21
N GLU A 113 9.21 -6.58 -5.01
CA GLU A 113 9.13 -7.41 -3.81
C GLU A 113 9.89 -6.75 -2.65
N VAL A 114 9.23 -6.62 -1.51
CA VAL A 114 9.77 -6.10 -0.26
C VAL A 114 9.84 -7.26 0.73
N ASP A 115 11.06 -7.65 1.12
CA ASP A 115 11.28 -8.59 2.22
C ASP A 115 11.17 -7.83 3.56
N THR A 116 10.10 -8.10 4.29
CA THR A 116 9.83 -7.49 5.61
C THR A 116 10.62 -8.17 6.73
N LEU A 117 11.45 -9.18 6.41
CA LEU A 117 12.26 -9.93 7.38
C LEU A 117 11.41 -10.51 8.53
N GLU A 118 10.22 -10.99 8.19
CA GLU A 118 9.23 -11.56 9.12
C GLU A 118 8.84 -10.60 10.26
N GLN A 119 9.00 -9.29 10.04
CA GLN A 119 8.55 -8.29 10.98
C GLN A 119 7.04 -8.11 10.88
N VAL A 120 6.39 -8.03 12.04
CA VAL A 120 4.96 -7.73 12.17
C VAL A 120 4.58 -6.33 11.67
N ARG A 121 5.58 -5.43 11.61
CA ARG A 121 5.45 -4.03 11.19
C ARG A 121 6.57 -3.63 10.25
N TRP A 122 6.23 -2.92 9.18
CA TRP A 122 7.21 -2.42 8.21
C TRP A 122 6.84 -1.04 7.68
N THR A 123 7.86 -0.22 7.43
CA THR A 123 7.70 1.06 6.70
C THR A 123 8.56 1.03 5.46
N PHE A 124 7.92 1.13 4.29
CA PHE A 124 8.59 1.30 3.02
C PHE A 124 8.69 2.78 2.67
N PHE A 125 9.87 3.24 2.26
CA PHE A 125 10.11 4.62 1.84
C PHE A 125 10.23 4.67 0.31
N LEU A 126 9.25 5.30 -0.33
CA LEU A 126 9.32 5.65 -1.74
C LEU A 126 10.25 6.86 -1.88
N THR A 127 11.50 6.60 -2.22
CA THR A 127 12.45 7.65 -2.59
C THR A 127 12.38 7.88 -4.08
N GLY A 128 12.45 9.14 -4.51
CA GLY A 128 12.52 9.45 -5.93
C GLY A 128 13.80 8.85 -6.50
N SER A 129 13.70 8.15 -7.63
CA SER A 129 14.83 8.05 -8.55
C SER A 129 15.09 9.48 -9.02
N ASN A 130 15.96 10.22 -8.33
CA ASN A 130 16.45 11.47 -8.88
C ASN A 130 17.11 11.11 -10.22
N PRO A 131 16.76 11.79 -11.34
CA PRO A 131 17.32 11.48 -12.65
C PRO A 131 18.85 11.51 -12.66
#